data_AF-A0A4R3RHX1-F1
#
_entry.id   AF-A0A4R3RHX1-F1
#
_cell.length_a   1.000
_cell.length_b   1.000
_cell.length_c   1.000
_cell.angle_alpha   90.00
_cell.angle_beta   90.00
_cell.angle_gamma   90.00
#
_symmetry.space_group_name_H-M   'P 1'
#
loop_
_entity.id
_entity.type
_entity.pdbx_description
1 polymer ?
#
loop_
_entity_poly.entity_id
_entity_poly.type
_entity_poly.pdbx_seq_one_letter_code
_entity_poly.pdbx_strand_id
1 'polypeptide(L)'
;MSYDLTRLPLQTLLRPISDATSTLVRLDERIARSPVGDGWIERMHFADGCASLWIDGELVHLEDLVLHDAGHDIRTPTHELTIARDVLKTRRRIAAQPPGWALSPDGLRALRGQAWPAPSRAADSDHSDDTADEVVASIAPSATTVAETAGEGEGAEPDASDPLAAELAAIDAVLARADAAIAKANAPERGGGREKDPLVYDLDWDEDERLDEWRAVVMETDGLPPVLQAIIPSTLGTICRSCSTRHGSAGCSPPKRCGRQD
;
A
#
# COMPACT_ATOMS: atom_id res chain seq x y z
N MET A 1 1.01 13.28 -21.63
CA MET A 1 0.04 13.78 -22.64
C MET A 1 -1.10 14.42 -21.86
N SER A 2 -1.05 15.73 -21.63
CA SER A 2 -2.09 16.44 -20.88
C SER A 2 -3.33 16.64 -21.76
N TYR A 3 -4.51 16.39 -21.19
CA TYR A 3 -5.77 16.73 -21.85
C TYR A 3 -5.92 18.24 -21.88
N ASP A 4 -6.23 18.81 -23.04
CA ASP A 4 -6.61 20.22 -23.14
C ASP A 4 -8.05 20.38 -22.65
N LEU A 5 -8.21 20.82 -21.39
CA LEU A 5 -9.53 20.96 -20.76
C LEU A 5 -10.42 21.97 -21.49
N THR A 6 -9.85 22.89 -22.27
CA THR A 6 -10.60 23.87 -23.06
C THR A 6 -11.37 23.23 -24.22
N ARG A 7 -11.00 22.01 -24.63
CA ARG A 7 -11.63 21.28 -25.74
C ARG A 7 -12.73 20.31 -25.29
N LEU A 8 -13.03 20.25 -24.00
CA LEU A 8 -14.08 19.37 -23.51
C LEU A 8 -15.44 19.78 -24.10
N PRO A 9 -16.23 18.83 -24.65
CA PRO A 9 -17.56 19.13 -25.20
C PRO A 9 -18.58 19.33 -24.07
N LEU A 10 -18.38 20.36 -23.24
CA LEU A 10 -19.15 20.62 -22.02
C LEU A 10 -20.66 20.61 -22.28
N GLN A 11 -21.11 21.24 -23.36
CA GLN A 11 -22.54 21.31 -23.71
C GLN A 11 -23.20 19.94 -23.86
N THR A 12 -22.48 18.95 -24.40
CA THR A 12 -23.00 17.58 -24.57
C THR A 12 -22.90 16.80 -23.26
N LEU A 13 -21.89 17.08 -22.44
CA LEU A 13 -21.64 16.39 -21.18
C LEU A 13 -22.53 16.85 -20.03
N LEU A 14 -23.07 18.08 -20.06
CA LEU A 14 -23.85 18.66 -18.97
C LEU A 14 -25.01 17.75 -18.51
N ARG A 15 -25.85 17.26 -19.43
CA ARG A 15 -26.97 16.38 -19.08
C ARG A 15 -26.48 15.04 -18.47
N PRO A 16 -25.60 14.26 -19.12
CA PRO A 16 -25.05 13.04 -18.52
C PRO A 16 -24.42 13.23 -17.14
N ILE A 17 -23.67 14.31 -16.94
CA ILE A 17 -23.03 14.61 -15.65
C ILE A 17 -24.07 14.92 -14.58
N SER A 18 -25.09 15.73 -14.91
CA SER A 18 -26.18 16.03 -13.97
C SER A 18 -26.96 14.77 -13.59
N ASP A 19 -27.26 13.90 -14.55
CA ASP A 19 -27.97 12.64 -14.31
C ASP A 19 -27.13 11.72 -13.41
N ALA A 20 -25.84 11.54 -13.72
CA ALA A 20 -24.91 10.77 -12.90
C ALA A 20 -24.80 11.33 -11.48
N THR A 21 -24.64 12.65 -11.34
CA THR A 21 -24.60 13.34 -10.04
C THR A 21 -25.88 13.09 -9.25
N SER A 22 -27.05 13.21 -9.88
CA SER A 22 -28.34 12.96 -9.22
C SER A 22 -28.45 11.52 -8.72
N THR A 23 -28.00 10.54 -9.51
CA THR A 23 -28.01 9.14 -9.09
C THR A 23 -27.05 8.85 -7.94
N LEU A 24 -25.85 9.43 -7.96
CA LEU A 24 -24.86 9.28 -6.89
C LEU A 24 -25.34 9.89 -5.58
N VAL A 25 -25.88 11.10 -5.60
CA VAL A 25 -26.43 11.76 -4.40
C VAL A 25 -27.60 10.96 -3.81
N ARG A 26 -28.46 10.38 -4.65
CA ARG A 26 -29.56 9.51 -4.18
C ARG A 26 -29.05 8.20 -3.58
N LEU A 27 -28.00 7.63 -4.16
CA LEU A 27 -27.38 6.41 -3.64
C LEU A 27 -26.74 6.69 -2.27
N ASP A 28 -25.96 7.76 -2.17
CA ASP A 28 -25.29 8.20 -0.95
C ASP A 28 -26.30 8.42 0.19
N GLU A 29 -27.36 9.19 -0.08
CA GLU A 29 -28.44 9.42 0.87
C GLU A 29 -29.15 8.12 1.31
N ARG A 30 -29.32 7.15 0.40
CA ARG A 30 -29.94 5.85 0.73
C ARG A 30 -29.03 5.00 1.60
N ILE A 31 -27.72 5.01 1.34
CA ILE A 31 -26.73 4.26 2.13
C ILE A 31 -26.62 4.88 3.52
N ALA A 32 -26.51 6.21 3.61
CA ALA A 32 -26.40 6.93 4.87
C ALA A 32 -27.60 6.71 5.82
N ARG A 33 -28.81 6.54 5.27
CA ARG A 33 -30.01 6.23 6.07
C ARG A 33 -30.25 4.74 6.30
N SER A 34 -29.44 3.86 5.70
CA SER A 34 -29.67 2.42 5.76
C SER A 34 -28.97 1.79 6.96
N PRO A 35 -29.62 0.88 7.71
CA PRO A 35 -28.96 0.12 8.78
C PRO A 35 -27.89 -0.85 8.25
N VAL A 36 -27.85 -1.11 6.94
CA VAL A 36 -26.86 -1.98 6.29
C VAL A 36 -25.81 -1.18 5.50
N GLY A 37 -25.73 0.14 5.71
CA GLY A 37 -24.82 1.03 4.99
C GLY A 37 -23.36 0.60 5.14
N ASP A 38 -22.91 0.37 6.37
CA ASP A 38 -21.54 -0.07 6.66
C ASP A 38 -21.22 -1.41 5.98
N GLY A 39 -22.14 -2.37 6.08
CA GLY A 39 -21.98 -3.66 5.42
C GLY A 39 -22.02 -3.60 3.89
N TRP A 40 -22.64 -2.56 3.31
CA TRP A 40 -22.54 -2.28 1.87
C TRP A 40 -21.18 -1.70 1.52
N ILE A 41 -20.68 -0.73 2.29
CA ILE A 41 -19.35 -0.12 2.09
C ILE A 41 -18.24 -1.17 2.16
N GLU A 42 -18.27 -2.04 3.18
CA GLU A 42 -17.29 -3.13 3.33
C GLU A 42 -17.26 -4.04 2.09
N ARG A 43 -18.43 -4.47 1.59
CA ARG A 43 -18.50 -5.30 0.36
C ARG A 43 -18.01 -4.56 -0.88
N MET A 44 -18.23 -3.25 -0.95
CA MET A 44 -17.72 -2.44 -2.06
C MET A 44 -16.20 -2.34 -2.05
N HIS A 45 -15.55 -2.35 -0.88
CA HIS A 45 -14.09 -2.38 -0.80
C HIS A 45 -13.51 -3.68 -1.37
N PHE A 46 -14.12 -4.83 -1.06
CA PHE A 46 -13.71 -6.11 -1.67
C PHE A 46 -13.95 -6.15 -3.18
N ALA A 47 -15.12 -5.65 -3.64
CA ALA A 47 -15.44 -5.58 -5.05
C ALA A 47 -14.46 -4.68 -5.82
N ASP A 48 -14.07 -3.54 -5.24
CA ASP A 48 -13.09 -2.62 -5.82
C ASP A 48 -11.68 -3.24 -5.88
N GLY A 49 -11.28 -4.01 -4.87
CA GLY A 49 -10.04 -4.80 -4.90
C GLY A 49 -10.03 -5.79 -6.07
N CYS A 50 -11.09 -6.59 -6.22
CA CYS A 50 -11.20 -7.55 -7.32
C CYS A 50 -11.25 -6.86 -8.69
N ALA A 51 -11.98 -5.74 -8.80
CA ALA A 51 -12.09 -4.96 -10.04
C ALA A 51 -10.76 -4.32 -10.44
N SER A 52 -9.93 -3.92 -9.47
CA SER A 52 -8.60 -3.36 -9.74
C SER A 52 -7.69 -4.39 -10.41
N LEU A 53 -7.66 -5.62 -9.89
CA LEU A 53 -6.89 -6.72 -10.48
C LEU A 53 -7.43 -7.08 -11.88
N TRP A 54 -8.75 -7.07 -12.04
CA TRP A 54 -9.38 -7.29 -13.35
C TRP A 54 -8.96 -6.26 -14.41
N ILE A 55 -8.80 -4.98 -14.03
CA ILE A 55 -8.30 -3.93 -14.93
C ILE A 55 -6.85 -4.21 -15.34
N ASP A 56 -6.05 -4.75 -14.42
CA ASP A 56 -4.67 -5.16 -14.69
C ASP A 56 -4.57 -6.49 -15.48
N GLY A 57 -5.70 -7.15 -15.73
CA GLY A 57 -5.80 -8.40 -16.49
C GLY A 57 -5.68 -9.66 -15.64
N GLU A 58 -5.62 -9.51 -14.33
CA GLU A 58 -5.52 -10.61 -13.36
C GLU A 58 -6.89 -10.93 -12.75
N LEU A 59 -7.05 -12.18 -12.28
CA LEU A 59 -8.28 -12.64 -11.66
C LEU A 59 -8.03 -13.06 -10.21
N VAL A 60 -8.75 -12.46 -9.28
CA VAL A 60 -8.79 -12.86 -7.87
C VAL A 60 -10.23 -13.19 -7.51
N HIS A 61 -10.44 -14.33 -6.85
CA HIS A 61 -11.76 -14.70 -6.34
C HIS A 61 -12.09 -13.88 -5.10
N LEU A 62 -13.34 -13.43 -5.01
CA LEU A 62 -13.82 -12.64 -3.87
C LEU A 62 -13.66 -13.42 -2.57
N GLU A 63 -13.98 -14.72 -2.60
CA GLU A 63 -13.91 -15.61 -1.45
C GLU A 63 -12.48 -15.75 -0.92
N ASP A 64 -11.51 -15.92 -1.83
CA ASP A 64 -10.09 -16.01 -1.47
C ASP A 64 -9.61 -14.69 -0.84
N LEU A 65 -10.03 -13.54 -1.38
CA LEU A 65 -9.71 -12.22 -0.81
C LEU A 65 -10.34 -12.03 0.58
N VAL A 66 -11.57 -12.48 0.80
CA VAL A 66 -12.24 -12.41 2.10
C VAL A 66 -11.56 -13.31 3.13
N LEU A 67 -11.21 -14.54 2.75
CA LEU A 67 -10.49 -15.47 3.63
C LEU A 67 -9.09 -14.96 3.98
N HIS A 68 -8.38 -14.43 3.00
CA HIS A 68 -7.08 -13.80 3.19
C HIS A 68 -7.18 -12.51 4.03
N ASP A 69 -8.27 -11.75 3.89
CA ASP A 69 -8.53 -10.58 4.76
C ASP A 69 -8.59 -10.97 6.23
N ALA A 70 -9.26 -12.09 6.50
CA ALA A 70 -9.51 -12.66 7.83
C ALA A 70 -8.39 -13.56 8.38
N GLY A 71 -7.32 -13.82 7.62
CA GLY A 71 -6.24 -14.74 8.03
C GLY A 71 -6.64 -16.22 8.05
N HIS A 72 -7.71 -16.57 7.34
CA HIS A 72 -8.25 -17.93 7.23
C HIS A 72 -7.96 -18.53 5.85
N ASP A 73 -6.74 -18.33 5.37
CA ASP A 73 -6.29 -18.88 4.10
C ASP A 73 -6.35 -20.41 4.10
N ILE A 74 -7.07 -20.97 3.13
CA ILE A 74 -7.15 -22.43 2.92
C ILE A 74 -6.02 -22.91 1.99
N ARG A 75 -5.42 -21.99 1.23
CA ARG A 75 -4.33 -22.24 0.27
C ARG A 75 -3.22 -21.22 0.50
N THR A 76 -2.02 -21.53 0.02
CA THR A 76 -0.91 -20.56 0.01
C THR A 76 -1.32 -19.31 -0.78
N PRO A 77 -1.15 -18.09 -0.23
CA PRO A 77 -1.51 -16.86 -0.91
C PRO A 77 -0.75 -16.68 -2.22
N THR A 78 -1.47 -16.31 -3.28
CA THR A 78 -0.85 -15.95 -4.56
C THR A 78 -0.36 -14.50 -4.54
N HIS A 79 0.47 -14.14 -5.51
CA HIS A 79 0.97 -12.77 -5.61
C HIS A 79 -0.17 -11.77 -5.88
N GLU A 80 -1.12 -12.14 -6.75
CA GLU A 80 -2.29 -11.35 -7.10
C GLU A 80 -3.21 -11.15 -5.90
N LEU A 81 -3.37 -12.19 -5.06
CA LEU A 81 -4.14 -12.11 -3.82
C LEU A 81 -3.51 -11.14 -2.82
N THR A 82 -2.18 -11.12 -2.75
CA THR A 82 -1.43 -10.19 -1.90
C THR A 82 -1.62 -8.75 -2.38
N ILE A 83 -1.53 -8.51 -3.70
CA ILE A 83 -1.78 -7.18 -4.29
C ILE A 83 -3.22 -6.73 -4.03
N ALA A 84 -4.20 -7.62 -4.21
CA ALA A 84 -5.61 -7.32 -3.95
C ALA A 84 -5.85 -6.94 -2.48
N ARG A 85 -5.14 -7.58 -1.55
CA ARG A 85 -5.18 -7.20 -0.12
C ARG A 85 -4.59 -5.82 0.13
N ASP A 86 -3.52 -5.45 -0.55
CA ASP A 86 -2.93 -4.12 -0.43
C ASP A 86 -3.84 -3.02 -1.00
N VAL A 87 -4.55 -3.30 -2.10
CA VAL A 87 -5.61 -2.41 -2.61
C VAL A 87 -6.72 -2.24 -1.58
N LEU A 88 -7.20 -3.35 -1.00
CA LEU A 88 -8.23 -3.34 0.05
C LEU A 88 -7.80 -2.50 1.27
N LYS A 89 -6.59 -2.71 1.77
CA LYS A 89 -6.01 -1.94 2.89
C LYS A 89 -5.92 -0.46 2.57
N THR A 90 -5.44 -0.14 1.36
CA THR A 90 -5.35 1.24 0.85
C THR A 90 -6.73 1.92 0.83
N ARG A 91 -7.76 1.23 0.35
CA ARG A 91 -9.14 1.77 0.30
C ARG A 91 -9.73 2.03 1.69
N ARG A 92 -9.62 1.06 2.60
CA ARG A 92 -10.07 1.23 4.00
C ARG A 92 -9.33 2.36 4.69
N ARG A 93 -8.02 2.50 4.44
CA ARG A 93 -7.22 3.62 4.95
C ARG A 93 -7.73 4.97 4.45
N ILE A 94 -8.04 5.09 3.16
CA ILE A 94 -8.60 6.31 2.58
C ILE A 94 -9.96 6.64 3.23
N ALA A 95 -10.83 5.63 3.39
CA ALA A 95 -12.16 5.81 3.98
C ALA A 95 -12.12 6.22 5.46
N ALA A 96 -11.11 5.79 6.21
CA ALA A 96 -10.93 6.14 7.63
C ALA A 96 -10.34 7.54 7.86
N GLN A 97 -9.93 8.26 6.80
CA GLN A 97 -9.27 9.55 6.91
C GLN A 97 -10.22 10.70 6.56
N PRO A 98 -9.93 11.95 7.01
CA PRO A 98 -10.73 13.11 6.66
C PRO A 98 -10.83 13.33 5.13
N PRO A 99 -11.93 13.92 4.64
CA PRO A 99 -12.08 14.21 3.21
C PRO A 99 -10.93 15.11 2.72
N GLY A 100 -10.39 14.77 1.54
CA GLY A 100 -9.24 15.47 0.96
C GLY A 100 -7.87 14.96 1.41
N TRP A 101 -7.78 14.13 2.47
CA TRP A 101 -6.51 13.56 2.92
C TRP A 101 -5.79 12.78 1.81
N ALA A 102 -6.51 11.92 1.09
CA ALA A 102 -5.92 11.05 0.06
C ALA A 102 -5.27 11.82 -1.11
N LEU A 103 -5.72 13.06 -1.37
CA LEU A 103 -5.17 13.94 -2.41
C LEU A 103 -4.14 14.94 -1.85
N SER A 104 -3.97 14.99 -0.52
CA SER A 104 -2.96 15.84 0.10
C SER A 104 -1.55 15.31 -0.16
N PRO A 105 -0.52 16.17 -0.13
CA PRO A 105 0.87 15.72 -0.29
C PRO A 105 1.29 14.65 0.73
N ASP A 106 0.83 14.78 1.98
CA ASP A 106 1.09 13.80 3.04
C ASP A 106 0.37 12.49 2.78
N GLY A 107 -0.90 12.55 2.36
CA GLY A 107 -1.67 11.36 2.01
C GLY A 107 -1.07 10.60 0.83
N LEU A 108 -0.68 11.30 -0.24
CA LEU A 108 -0.02 10.67 -1.40
C LEU A 108 1.31 10.00 -1.02
N ARG A 109 2.16 10.65 -0.21
CA ARG A 109 3.37 10.02 0.33
C ARG A 109 3.05 8.77 1.14
N ALA A 110 2.01 8.83 1.98
CA ALA A 110 1.60 7.71 2.79
C ALA A 110 1.02 6.54 1.99
N LEU A 111 0.29 6.82 0.90
CA LEU A 111 -0.29 5.82 0.00
C LEU A 111 0.77 5.18 -0.92
N ARG A 112 1.87 5.87 -1.21
CA ARG A 112 3.04 5.32 -1.93
C ARG A 112 3.95 4.44 -1.07
N GLY A 113 3.56 4.18 0.19
CA GLY A 113 4.42 3.45 1.14
C GLY A 113 5.64 4.25 1.60
N GLN A 114 5.69 5.56 1.32
CA GLN A 114 6.79 6.46 1.68
C GLN A 114 6.54 7.19 3.03
N ALA A 115 5.59 6.76 3.84
CA ALA A 115 5.30 7.46 5.10
C ALA A 115 6.35 7.20 6.18
N TRP A 116 7.00 8.31 6.54
CA TRP A 116 7.32 8.84 7.88
C TRP A 116 6.79 8.04 9.09
N PRO A 117 7.54 7.97 10.22
CA PRO A 117 7.16 7.16 11.39
C PRO A 117 5.79 7.57 11.93
N ALA A 118 5.04 6.59 12.40
CA ALA A 118 3.74 6.75 13.02
C ALA A 118 3.69 7.96 13.98
N PRO A 119 2.57 8.71 14.04
CA PRO A 119 2.40 9.71 15.09
C PRO A 119 2.50 8.99 16.42
N SER A 120 3.53 9.32 17.19
CA SER A 120 3.63 8.98 18.60
C SER A 120 2.35 9.46 19.28
N ARG A 121 1.47 8.50 19.65
CA ARG A 121 0.32 8.75 20.51
C ARG A 121 0.85 9.46 21.76
N ALA A 122 0.51 10.74 21.89
CA ALA A 122 0.54 11.41 23.17
C ALA A 122 -0.33 10.61 24.14
N ALA A 123 0.21 10.37 25.32
CA ALA A 123 -0.49 9.74 26.44
C ALA A 123 -1.78 10.52 26.77
N ASP A 124 -2.91 9.82 26.85
CA ASP A 124 -3.67 9.71 28.10
C ASP A 124 -4.93 8.82 27.95
N SER A 125 -5.12 8.01 29.00
CA SER A 125 -6.33 7.29 29.45
C SER A 125 -7.01 6.22 28.57
N ASP A 126 -6.66 4.97 28.86
CA ASP A 126 -7.49 3.97 29.56
C ASP A 126 -8.88 3.59 29.00
N HIS A 127 -8.93 2.51 28.21
CA HIS A 127 -9.89 1.40 28.38
C HIS A 127 -9.52 0.21 27.47
N SER A 128 -9.49 -0.96 28.09
CA SER A 128 -9.23 -2.30 27.55
C SER A 128 -10.29 -2.78 26.56
N ASP A 129 -9.89 -3.39 25.44
CA ASP A 129 -10.16 -4.81 25.19
C ASP A 129 -9.28 -5.34 24.03
N ASP A 130 -9.11 -6.65 24.08
CA ASP A 130 -8.11 -7.55 23.55
C ASP A 130 -8.17 -7.79 22.03
N THR A 131 -7.00 -7.92 21.38
CA THR A 131 -6.66 -9.02 20.45
C THR A 131 -5.23 -8.88 19.94
N ALA A 132 -4.48 -9.97 20.13
CA ALA A 132 -3.06 -10.19 19.88
C ALA A 132 -2.59 -9.87 18.45
N ASP A 133 -1.33 -9.44 18.26
CA ASP A 133 -0.19 -10.37 18.12
C ASP A 133 1.06 -9.60 17.62
N GLU A 134 2.08 -9.42 18.48
CA GLU A 134 3.51 -9.38 18.12
C GLU A 134 4.37 -9.20 19.39
N VAL A 135 4.71 -10.31 20.04
CA VAL A 135 5.71 -10.32 21.12
C VAL A 135 7.09 -10.60 20.53
N VAL A 136 7.86 -9.54 20.25
CA VAL A 136 9.33 -9.64 20.19
C VAL A 136 9.86 -9.31 21.59
N ALA A 137 9.89 -10.31 22.46
CA ALA A 137 10.43 -10.19 23.80
C ALA A 137 11.97 -10.25 23.76
N SER A 138 12.62 -9.09 23.71
CA SER A 138 14.03 -8.93 24.09
C SER A 138 14.14 -9.02 25.62
N ILE A 139 14.55 -10.17 26.15
CA ILE A 139 14.81 -10.35 27.58
C ILE A 139 16.25 -9.95 27.87
N ALA A 140 16.43 -8.77 28.48
CA ALA A 140 17.64 -8.44 29.25
C ALA A 140 17.44 -8.94 30.70
N PRO A 141 18.41 -9.63 31.32
CA PRO A 141 18.22 -10.16 32.67
C PRO A 141 18.42 -9.05 33.71
N SER A 142 17.39 -8.82 34.51
CA SER A 142 17.44 -7.97 35.70
C SER A 142 17.90 -8.81 36.89
N ALA A 143 18.97 -8.36 37.55
CA ALA A 143 19.54 -8.98 38.73
C ALA A 143 18.62 -8.81 39.95
N THR A 144 18.20 -9.94 40.54
CA THR A 144 17.66 -9.96 41.91
C THR A 144 18.44 -10.98 42.72
N THR A 145 19.22 -10.46 43.66
CA THR A 145 19.92 -11.18 44.72
C THR A 145 18.92 -11.80 45.69
N VAL A 146 18.99 -13.12 45.89
CA VAL A 146 18.51 -13.77 47.11
C VAL A 146 19.63 -14.69 47.59
N ALA A 147 20.17 -14.35 48.76
CA ALA A 147 21.09 -15.20 49.50
C ALA A 147 20.29 -16.19 50.34
N GLU A 148 20.63 -17.47 50.30
CA GLU A 148 20.92 -18.27 51.50
C GLU A 148 21.54 -19.65 51.16
N THR A 149 22.74 -19.84 51.73
CA THR A 149 23.29 -21.04 52.39
C THR A 149 23.44 -22.38 51.67
N ALA A 150 24.69 -22.62 51.28
CA ALA A 150 25.54 -23.76 51.67
C ALA A 150 24.96 -25.18 51.51
N GLY A 151 25.33 -25.82 50.40
CA GLY A 151 25.51 -27.26 50.30
C GLY A 151 26.74 -27.54 49.44
N GLU A 152 27.87 -27.83 50.06
CA GLU A 152 29.02 -28.47 49.42
C GLU A 152 28.58 -29.70 48.61
N GLY A 153 28.90 -29.71 47.33
CA GLY A 153 28.68 -30.82 46.41
C GLY A 153 29.57 -30.66 45.18
N GLU A 154 30.80 -31.14 45.34
CA GLU A 154 31.72 -31.69 44.32
C GLU A 154 31.68 -31.15 42.89
N GLY A 155 32.84 -30.68 42.43
CA GLY A 155 33.06 -30.09 41.12
C GLY A 155 32.53 -30.89 39.95
N ALA A 156 31.69 -30.23 39.17
CA ALA A 156 31.59 -30.48 37.74
C ALA A 156 32.14 -29.23 37.05
N GLU A 157 33.35 -29.36 36.50
CA GLU A 157 33.85 -28.47 35.46
C GLU A 157 32.71 -28.20 34.45
N PRO A 158 32.46 -26.95 34.01
CA PRO A 158 31.57 -26.74 32.90
C PRO A 158 32.22 -27.42 31.70
N ASP A 159 31.69 -28.58 31.32
CA ASP A 159 32.18 -29.32 30.16
C ASP A 159 32.07 -28.36 28.97
N ALA A 160 33.23 -27.86 28.52
CA ALA A 160 33.37 -26.85 27.49
C ALA A 160 33.05 -27.42 26.09
N SER A 161 32.13 -28.38 26.03
CA SER A 161 31.75 -29.17 24.88
C SER A 161 30.34 -29.72 25.01
N ASP A 162 29.39 -28.96 25.59
CA ASP A 162 27.98 -29.23 25.35
C ASP A 162 27.71 -29.02 23.85
N PRO A 163 27.50 -30.10 23.07
CA PRO A 163 27.35 -30.00 21.62
C PRO A 163 26.16 -29.12 21.27
N LEU A 164 25.12 -29.10 22.11
CA LEU A 164 23.94 -28.28 21.91
C LEU A 164 24.24 -26.79 22.02
N ALA A 165 25.10 -26.38 22.97
CA ALA A 165 25.51 -24.98 23.12
C ALA A 165 26.32 -24.49 21.91
N ALA A 166 27.15 -25.36 21.33
CA ALA A 166 27.90 -25.05 20.11
C ALA A 166 26.97 -24.89 18.88
N GLU A 167 25.95 -25.76 18.75
CA GLU A 167 24.96 -25.67 17.67
C GLU A 167 24.07 -24.41 17.81
N LEU A 168 23.65 -24.06 19.03
CA LEU A 168 22.87 -22.83 19.27
C LEU A 168 23.71 -21.57 18.98
N ALA A 169 24.98 -21.54 19.35
CA ALA A 169 25.90 -20.45 19.00
C ALA A 169 26.13 -20.34 17.48
N ALA A 170 26.14 -21.48 16.77
CA ALA A 170 26.24 -21.49 15.31
C ALA A 170 24.98 -20.91 14.65
N ILE A 171 23.78 -21.22 15.18
CA ILE A 171 22.50 -20.65 14.75
C ILE A 171 22.48 -19.14 15.00
N ASP A 172 22.84 -18.69 16.20
CA ASP A 172 22.90 -17.25 16.54
C ASP A 172 23.87 -16.50 15.63
N ALA A 173 25.01 -17.11 15.28
CA ALA A 173 25.96 -16.52 14.33
C ALA A 173 25.39 -16.43 12.90
N VAL A 174 24.54 -17.37 12.47
CA VAL A 174 23.84 -17.30 11.19
C VAL A 174 22.77 -16.19 11.23
N LEU A 175 21.99 -16.11 12.31
CA LEU A 175 20.97 -15.07 12.49
C LEU A 175 21.61 -13.68 12.52
N ALA A 176 22.68 -13.48 13.28
CA ALA A 176 23.41 -12.21 13.31
C ALA A 176 23.97 -11.81 11.93
N ARG A 177 24.43 -12.78 11.13
CA ARG A 177 24.86 -12.52 9.74
C ARG A 177 23.68 -12.18 8.83
N ALA A 178 22.54 -12.85 8.98
CA ALA A 178 21.33 -12.56 8.22
C ALA A 178 20.80 -11.16 8.57
N ASP A 179 20.71 -10.82 9.85
CA ASP A 179 20.29 -9.50 10.32
C ASP A 179 21.23 -8.40 9.83
N ALA A 180 22.55 -8.63 9.88
CA ALA A 180 23.51 -7.69 9.33
C ALA A 180 23.40 -7.53 7.80
N ALA A 181 23.11 -8.61 7.07
CA ALA A 181 22.88 -8.57 5.63
C ALA A 181 21.59 -7.82 5.27
N ILE A 182 20.51 -8.06 6.02
CA ILE A 182 19.22 -7.38 5.87
C ILE A 182 19.36 -5.89 6.23
N ALA A 183 20.02 -5.57 7.35
CA ALA A 183 20.28 -4.19 7.76
C ALA A 183 21.13 -3.44 6.72
N LYS A 184 22.12 -4.11 6.11
CA LYS A 184 22.90 -3.54 5.01
C LYS A 184 22.06 -3.34 3.73
N ALA A 185 21.14 -4.26 3.42
CA ALA A 185 20.23 -4.13 2.29
C ALA A 185 19.17 -3.04 2.50
N ASN A 186 18.78 -2.78 3.75
CA ASN A 186 17.80 -1.77 4.14
C ASN A 186 18.44 -0.41 4.50
N ALA A 187 19.78 -0.32 4.54
CA ALA A 187 20.45 0.94 4.79
C ALA A 187 20.13 1.92 3.65
N PRO A 188 19.69 3.16 3.96
CA PRO A 188 19.35 4.13 2.95
C PRO A 188 20.64 4.58 2.25
N GLU A 189 20.98 3.96 1.13
CA GLU A 189 21.95 4.55 0.21
C GLU A 189 21.41 5.92 -0.20
N ARG A 190 22.22 6.94 0.07
CA ARG A 190 21.95 8.31 -0.36
C ARG A 190 21.87 8.31 -1.89
N GLY A 191 20.65 8.45 -2.42
CA GLY A 191 20.39 8.85 -3.80
C GLY A 191 20.65 7.77 -4.83
N GLY A 192 19.71 6.85 -4.96
CA GLY A 192 19.65 5.88 -6.05
C GLY A 192 18.64 4.82 -5.69
N GLY A 193 17.41 4.91 -6.21
CA GLY A 193 16.46 3.80 -6.10
C GLY A 193 17.16 2.52 -6.53
N ARG A 194 16.97 1.42 -5.78
CA ARG A 194 17.37 0.04 -6.15
C ARG A 194 17.54 -0.02 -7.66
N GLU A 195 18.75 -0.27 -8.16
CA GLU A 195 19.01 -0.44 -9.59
C GLU A 195 18.05 -1.52 -10.10
N LYS A 196 16.94 -1.03 -10.65
CA LYS A 196 15.83 -1.81 -11.15
C LYS A 196 16.29 -2.28 -12.52
N ASP A 197 16.21 -3.59 -12.76
CA ASP A 197 16.73 -4.23 -13.97
C ASP A 197 16.32 -3.41 -15.23
N PRO A 198 17.29 -2.89 -16.02
CA PRO A 198 17.05 -2.04 -17.18
C PRO A 198 16.18 -2.68 -18.27
N LEU A 199 16.02 -4.01 -18.23
CA LEU A 199 15.15 -4.74 -19.15
C LEU A 199 13.68 -4.77 -18.69
N VAL A 200 13.43 -4.45 -17.42
CA VAL A 200 12.12 -4.52 -16.77
C VAL A 200 11.59 -3.12 -16.44
N TYR A 201 12.47 -2.13 -16.27
CA TYR A 201 12.11 -0.76 -15.93
C TYR A 201 12.70 0.23 -16.93
N ASP A 202 11.82 1.07 -17.48
CA ASP A 202 12.24 2.22 -18.28
C ASP A 202 13.00 3.21 -17.38
N LEU A 203 14.29 3.43 -17.66
CA LEU A 203 15.14 4.33 -16.86
C LEU A 203 14.63 5.78 -16.87
N ASP A 204 13.86 6.15 -17.89
CA ASP A 204 13.28 7.49 -18.03
C ASP A 204 11.91 7.60 -17.31
N TRP A 205 11.44 6.53 -16.66
CA TRP A 205 10.19 6.57 -15.88
C TRP A 205 10.39 7.29 -14.54
N ASP A 206 10.09 8.59 -14.54
CA ASP A 206 10.02 9.41 -13.34
C ASP A 206 8.59 9.39 -12.75
N GLU A 207 8.40 8.60 -11.68
CA GLU A 207 7.12 8.52 -10.97
C GLU A 207 6.72 9.85 -10.31
N ASP A 208 7.71 10.61 -9.81
CA ASP A 208 7.46 11.88 -9.11
C ASP A 208 7.03 12.95 -10.11
N GLU A 209 7.68 13.03 -11.27
CA GLU A 209 7.29 13.93 -12.36
C GLU A 209 5.86 13.62 -12.85
N ARG A 210 5.53 12.35 -13.07
CA ARG A 210 4.18 11.94 -13.51
C ARG A 210 3.12 12.21 -12.44
N LEU A 211 3.46 12.04 -11.16
CA LEU A 211 2.57 12.36 -10.06
C LEU A 211 2.29 13.87 -10.01
N ASP A 212 3.31 14.70 -10.21
CA ASP A 212 3.15 16.15 -10.22
C ASP A 212 2.35 16.63 -11.44
N GLU A 213 2.55 16.04 -12.62
CA GLU A 213 1.68 16.27 -13.78
C GLU A 213 0.23 15.90 -13.49
N TRP A 214 0.00 14.73 -12.89
CA TRP A 214 -1.34 14.30 -12.50
C TRP A 214 -1.97 15.26 -11.48
N ARG A 215 -1.21 15.71 -10.47
CA ARG A 215 -1.66 16.70 -9.48
C ARG A 215 -1.99 18.04 -10.13
N ALA A 216 -1.21 18.48 -11.11
CA ALA A 216 -1.50 19.69 -11.87
C ALA A 216 -2.86 19.59 -12.57
N VAL A 217 -3.17 18.44 -13.19
CA VAL A 217 -4.48 18.18 -13.79
C VAL A 217 -5.60 18.19 -12.74
N VAL A 218 -5.40 17.58 -11.58
CA VAL A 218 -6.39 17.62 -10.48
C VAL A 218 -6.68 19.07 -10.06
N MET A 219 -5.64 19.90 -9.88
CA MET A 219 -5.81 21.31 -9.53
C MET A 219 -6.49 22.12 -10.63
N GLU A 220 -6.22 21.84 -11.91
CA GLU A 220 -6.86 22.52 -13.04
C GLU A 220 -8.36 22.23 -13.13
N THR A 221 -8.81 21.09 -12.60
CA THR A 221 -10.23 20.73 -12.53
C THR A 221 -10.98 21.39 -11.37
N ASP A 222 -10.30 22.16 -10.52
CA ASP A 222 -10.95 22.86 -9.41
C ASP A 222 -12.06 23.82 -9.93
N GLY A 223 -13.23 23.76 -9.33
CA GLY A 223 -14.44 24.47 -9.78
C GLY A 223 -15.29 23.75 -10.85
N LEU A 224 -14.84 22.63 -11.43
CA LEU A 224 -15.71 21.77 -12.25
C LEU A 224 -16.69 20.95 -11.39
N PRO A 225 -17.81 20.46 -11.94
CA PRO A 225 -18.68 19.50 -11.23
C PRO A 225 -17.89 18.29 -10.69
N PRO A 226 -18.16 17.80 -9.46
CA PRO A 226 -17.38 16.74 -8.81
C PRO A 226 -17.22 15.46 -9.65
N VAL A 227 -18.24 15.10 -10.43
CA VAL A 227 -18.19 13.93 -11.33
C VAL A 227 -17.13 14.12 -12.43
N LEU A 228 -16.96 15.35 -12.95
CA LEU A 228 -15.90 15.65 -13.91
C LEU A 228 -14.51 15.65 -13.26
N GLN A 229 -14.41 16.23 -12.06
CA GLN A 229 -13.17 16.20 -11.28
C GLN A 229 -12.70 14.77 -10.98
N ALA A 230 -13.62 13.81 -10.83
CA ALA A 230 -13.27 12.41 -10.63
C ALA A 230 -12.85 11.70 -11.94
N ILE A 231 -13.50 12.01 -13.07
CA ILE A 231 -13.26 11.31 -14.34
C ILE A 231 -11.96 11.78 -15.02
N ILE A 232 -11.70 13.09 -15.06
CA ILE A 232 -10.58 13.64 -15.83
C ILE A 232 -9.23 13.10 -15.31
N PRO A 233 -8.90 13.16 -14.01
CA PRO A 233 -7.63 12.66 -13.49
C PRO A 233 -7.54 11.12 -13.47
N SER A 234 -8.66 10.39 -13.36
CA SER A 234 -8.66 8.93 -13.32
C SER A 234 -8.32 8.30 -14.67
N THR A 235 -8.71 8.93 -15.78
CA THR A 235 -8.27 8.49 -17.11
C THR A 235 -6.75 8.64 -17.29
N LEU A 236 -6.15 9.71 -16.78
CA LEU A 236 -4.71 9.91 -16.81
C LEU A 236 -3.98 8.88 -15.94
N GLY A 237 -4.48 8.61 -14.73
CA GLY A 237 -3.91 7.62 -13.81
C GLY A 237 -3.99 6.18 -14.33
N THR A 238 -5.07 5.81 -15.01
CA THR A 238 -5.23 4.47 -15.63
C THR A 238 -4.31 4.31 -16.83
N ILE A 239 -4.09 5.36 -17.63
CA ILE A 239 -3.12 5.35 -18.74
C ILE A 239 -1.69 5.23 -18.22
N CYS A 240 -1.33 5.98 -17.17
CA CYS A 240 0.00 5.88 -16.55
C CYS A 240 0.25 4.48 -15.95
N ARG A 241 -0.76 3.90 -15.29
CA ARG A 241 -0.67 2.55 -14.70
C ARG A 241 -0.61 1.45 -15.77
N SER A 242 -1.45 1.52 -16.80
CA SER A 242 -1.45 0.55 -17.91
C SER A 242 -0.22 0.64 -18.83
N CYS A 243 0.43 1.81 -18.92
CA CYS A 243 1.75 1.92 -19.56
C CYS A 243 2.83 1.21 -18.73
N SER A 244 2.78 1.31 -17.40
CA SER A 244 3.69 0.61 -16.48
C SER A 244 3.51 -0.92 -16.55
N THR A 245 2.27 -1.44 -16.56
CA THR A 245 2.01 -2.90 -16.67
C THR A 245 2.28 -3.46 -18.07
N ARG A 246 2.02 -2.71 -19.17
CA ARG A 246 2.24 -3.24 -20.54
C ARG A 246 3.67 -3.19 -21.04
N HIS A 247 4.52 -2.28 -20.55
CA HIS A 247 5.89 -2.20 -21.04
C HIS A 247 6.82 -3.30 -20.48
N GLY A 248 6.29 -4.19 -19.63
CA GLY A 248 6.88 -5.52 -19.36
C GLY A 248 6.85 -6.49 -20.56
N SER A 249 6.17 -6.16 -21.66
CA SER A 249 6.30 -6.89 -22.92
C SER A 249 5.90 -6.03 -24.14
N ALA A 250 6.86 -5.77 -25.02
CA ALA A 250 6.73 -5.12 -26.34
C ALA A 250 6.69 -3.58 -26.34
N GLY A 251 7.82 -3.01 -26.82
CA GLY A 251 8.01 -1.58 -26.99
C GLY A 251 7.11 -0.96 -28.05
N CYS A 252 6.69 0.28 -27.78
CA CYS A 252 5.99 1.13 -28.72
C CYS A 252 6.87 2.34 -29.05
N SER A 253 7.25 2.50 -30.32
CA SER A 253 7.97 3.68 -30.81
C SER A 253 7.11 4.95 -30.68
N PRO A 254 7.71 6.10 -30.36
CA PRO A 254 6.97 7.36 -30.26
C PRO A 254 6.40 7.78 -31.64
N PRO A 255 5.20 8.37 -31.70
CA PRO A 255 4.67 8.90 -32.95
C PRO A 255 5.57 10.03 -33.44
N LYS A 256 6.11 9.86 -34.66
CA LYS A 256 6.87 10.89 -35.35
C LYS A 256 6.06 12.19 -35.40
N ARG A 257 6.66 13.28 -34.92
CA ARG A 257 6.21 14.64 -35.23
C ARG A 257 6.18 14.79 -36.75
N CYS A 258 4.99 14.70 -37.37
CA CYS A 258 4.82 15.20 -38.71
C CYS A 258 4.95 16.72 -38.64
N GLY A 259 6.11 17.21 -39.09
CA GLY A 259 6.36 18.61 -39.31
C GLY A 259 5.37 19.17 -40.34
N ARG A 260 4.88 20.37 -40.03
CA ARG A 260 4.42 21.35 -41.03
C ARG A 260 5.43 21.40 -42.18
N GLN A 261 4.95 21.14 -43.39
CA GLN A 261 5.47 21.74 -44.61
C GLN A 261 4.35 22.62 -45.16
N ASP A 262 4.77 23.72 -45.77
CA ASP A 262 4.04 24.96 -46.05
C ASP A 262 2.71 24.82 -46.81
#